data_AF-A0A2T3BCH0-F1
#
_entry.id   AF-A0A2T3BCH0-F1
#
_cell.length_a   1.000
_cell.length_b   1.000
_cell.length_c   1.000
_cell.angle_alpha   90.00
_cell.angle_beta   90.00
_cell.angle_gamma   90.00
#
_symmetry.space_group_name_H-M   'P 1'
#
loop_
_entity.id
_entity.type
_entity.pdbx_description
1 polymer ?
#
loop_
_entity_poly.entity_id
_entity_poly.type
_entity_poly.pdbx_seq_one_letter_code
_entity_poly.pdbx_strand_id
1 'polypeptide(L)'
;MSSNAPTAAAPSAVPPPEHARRCCLRCSQQLSNDPNLICAVTPGSTKCSRCINLRKTCRPVPPSFVKRLKRLVASRDCYKRLSCTATSSLAETELARTELYFRQCSFNRDVATFLRNARRQDQAAPSVEVAMLMMVEALDGISHSLEDLVDIMCQQV
;
A
#
# COMPACT_ATOMS: atom_id res chain seq x y z
N MET A 1 19.87 13.61 -53.55
CA MET A 1 20.47 13.26 -52.25
C MET A 1 19.34 12.87 -51.32
N SER A 2 19.04 11.57 -51.22
CA SER A 2 17.98 11.05 -50.37
C SER A 2 18.52 9.78 -49.72
N SER A 3 18.88 9.88 -48.44
CA SER A 3 19.28 8.74 -47.62
C SER A 3 18.45 8.78 -46.34
N ASN A 4 17.42 7.94 -46.31
CA ASN A 4 16.64 7.61 -45.12
C ASN A 4 17.46 6.64 -44.26
N ALA A 5 17.60 6.94 -42.97
CA ALA A 5 18.13 6.01 -41.97
C ALA A 5 17.00 5.60 -41.00
N PRO A 6 16.74 4.29 -40.80
CA PRO A 6 15.71 3.83 -39.89
C PRO A 6 16.18 3.82 -38.43
N THR A 7 15.35 4.42 -37.58
CA THR A 7 15.43 4.45 -36.13
C THR A 7 15.43 3.04 -35.53
N ALA A 8 16.49 2.70 -34.80
CA ALA A 8 16.60 1.45 -34.05
C ALA A 8 15.56 1.40 -32.92
N ALA A 9 14.67 0.41 -32.97
CA ALA A 9 13.68 0.13 -31.94
C ALA A 9 14.36 -0.41 -30.67
N ALA A 10 14.08 0.26 -29.55
CA ALA A 10 14.48 -0.20 -28.23
C ALA A 10 13.80 -1.54 -27.87
N PRO A 11 14.47 -2.43 -27.12
CA PRO A 11 13.90 -3.71 -26.72
C PRO A 11 12.72 -3.48 -25.78
N SER A 12 11.56 -3.97 -26.22
CA SER A 12 10.29 -3.93 -25.51
C SER A 12 10.38 -4.75 -24.22
N ALA A 13 10.71 -4.08 -23.12
CA ALA A 13 10.65 -4.64 -21.78
C ALA A 13 9.17 -4.88 -21.43
N VAL A 14 8.73 -6.12 -21.54
CA VAL A 14 7.38 -6.55 -21.13
C VAL A 14 7.14 -6.09 -19.68
N PRO A 15 6.21 -5.15 -19.43
CA PRO A 15 5.97 -4.67 -18.08
C PRO A 15 5.37 -5.83 -17.26
N PRO A 16 5.95 -6.17 -16.09
CA PRO A 16 5.35 -7.13 -15.20
C PRO A 16 3.95 -6.63 -14.78
N PRO A 17 2.97 -7.51 -14.54
CA PRO A 17 1.57 -7.15 -14.38
C PRO A 17 1.39 -6.04 -13.33
N GLU A 18 1.02 -4.85 -13.80
CA GLU A 18 0.97 -3.59 -13.03
C GLU A 18 0.02 -3.63 -11.82
N HIS A 19 -0.92 -4.57 -11.83
CA HIS A 19 -1.99 -4.70 -10.85
C HIS A 19 -1.50 -4.89 -9.40
N ALA A 20 -0.37 -5.59 -9.20
CA ALA A 20 0.17 -5.80 -7.85
C ALA A 20 0.89 -4.56 -7.29
N ARG A 21 1.27 -3.59 -8.13
CA ARG A 21 2.02 -2.39 -7.71
C ARG A 21 1.13 -1.21 -7.34
N ARG A 22 -0.14 -1.18 -7.76
CA ARG A 22 -1.03 -0.01 -7.53
C ARG A 22 -2.06 -0.19 -6.42
N CYS A 23 -2.18 -1.37 -5.82
CA CYS A 23 -3.16 -1.58 -4.76
C CYS A 23 -2.63 -1.22 -3.37
N CYS A 24 -3.48 -0.66 -2.50
CA CYS A 24 -3.18 -0.48 -1.09
C CYS A 24 -3.34 -1.80 -0.33
N LEU A 25 -2.74 -1.90 0.85
CA LEU A 25 -2.73 -3.11 1.66
C LEU A 25 -4.15 -3.62 1.99
N ARG A 26 -5.09 -2.72 2.25
CA ARG A 26 -6.48 -3.08 2.54
C ARG A 26 -7.23 -3.57 1.30
N CYS A 27 -7.00 -2.95 0.14
CA CYS A 27 -7.58 -3.41 -1.12
C CYS A 27 -6.97 -4.75 -1.58
N SER A 28 -5.71 -5.03 -1.22
CA SER A 28 -5.06 -6.29 -1.55
C SER A 28 -5.77 -7.53 -0.96
N GLN A 29 -6.45 -7.38 0.18
CA GLN A 29 -7.27 -8.45 0.77
C GLN A 29 -8.49 -8.83 -0.08
N GLN A 30 -8.95 -7.89 -0.89
CA GLN A 30 -10.17 -8.01 -1.69
C GLN A 30 -9.88 -8.36 -3.14
N LEU A 31 -8.65 -8.14 -3.61
CA LEU A 31 -8.23 -8.39 -5.00
C LEU A 31 -8.33 -9.87 -5.42
N SER A 32 -8.35 -10.77 -4.44
CA SER A 32 -8.55 -12.21 -4.62
C SER A 32 -10.02 -12.60 -4.74
N ASN A 33 -10.95 -11.81 -4.20
CA ASN A 33 -12.40 -12.00 -4.35
C ASN A 33 -12.97 -11.28 -5.58
N ASP A 34 -12.48 -10.07 -5.82
CA ASP A 34 -12.94 -9.20 -6.90
C ASP A 34 -11.74 -8.85 -7.80
N PRO A 35 -11.60 -9.51 -8.97
CA PRO A 35 -10.52 -9.22 -9.90
C PRO A 35 -10.68 -7.86 -10.59
N ASN A 36 -11.89 -7.29 -10.59
CA ASN A 36 -12.20 -5.99 -11.19
C ASN A 36 -12.00 -4.85 -10.18
N LEU A 37 -11.52 -5.15 -8.97
CA LEU A 37 -11.24 -4.14 -7.97
C LEU A 37 -10.13 -3.19 -8.44
N ILE A 38 -10.52 -1.97 -8.78
CA ILE A 38 -9.58 -0.90 -9.10
C ILE A 38 -9.23 -0.16 -7.81
N CYS A 39 -7.98 -0.30 -7.38
CA CYS A 39 -7.41 0.54 -6.33
C CYS A 39 -6.59 1.66 -6.98
N ALA A 40 -7.18 2.85 -7.09
CA ALA A 40 -6.52 4.03 -7.61
C ALA A 40 -6.37 5.09 -6.51
N VAL A 41 -5.20 5.72 -6.45
CA VAL A 41 -4.94 6.88 -5.60
C VAL A 41 -5.26 8.13 -6.42
N THR A 42 -6.17 8.97 -5.91
CA THR A 42 -6.54 10.22 -6.56
C THR A 42 -5.35 11.21 -6.48
N PRO A 43 -5.06 11.99 -7.53
CA PRO A 43 -4.04 13.05 -7.47
C PRO A 43 -4.25 13.96 -6.25
N GLY A 44 -3.18 14.24 -5.50
CA GLY A 44 -3.24 15.03 -4.27
C GLY A 44 -3.76 14.30 -3.02
N SER A 45 -4.18 13.03 -3.14
CA SER A 45 -4.59 12.21 -1.99
C SER A 45 -3.52 11.20 -1.58
N THR A 46 -3.43 10.93 -0.28
CA THR A 46 -2.64 9.82 0.28
C THR A 46 -3.44 8.51 0.37
N LYS A 47 -4.74 8.55 0.04
CA LYS A 47 -5.66 7.41 0.16
C LYS A 47 -6.22 7.03 -1.20
N CYS A 48 -6.48 5.74 -1.41
CA CYS A 48 -7.21 5.31 -2.60
C CYS A 48 -8.70 5.65 -2.48
N SER A 49 -9.38 5.83 -3.61
CA SER A 49 -10.79 6.24 -3.67
C SER A 49 -11.70 5.34 -2.82
N ARG A 50 -11.44 4.03 -2.83
CA ARG A 50 -12.16 3.06 -1.99
C ARG A 50 -11.94 3.30 -0.49
N CYS A 51 -10.70 3.52 -0.05
CA CYS A 51 -10.40 3.78 1.36
C CYS A 51 -10.95 5.13 1.82
N ILE A 52 -11.01 6.13 0.94
CA ILE A 52 -11.68 7.41 1.19
C ILE A 52 -13.16 7.17 1.46
N ASN A 53 -13.87 6.51 0.54
CA ASN A 53 -15.31 6.24 0.67
C ASN A 53 -15.65 5.45 1.93
N LEU A 54 -14.81 4.46 2.28
CA LEU A 54 -15.00 3.63 3.47
C LEU A 54 -14.52 4.30 4.77
N ARG A 55 -13.93 5.51 4.70
CA ARG A 55 -13.29 6.22 5.81
C ARG A 55 -12.31 5.34 6.58
N LYS A 56 -11.50 4.53 5.86
CA LYS A 56 -10.51 3.63 6.46
C LYS A 56 -9.09 4.12 6.20
N THR A 57 -8.17 3.66 7.04
CA THR A 57 -6.74 3.87 6.81
C THR A 57 -6.32 3.20 5.51
N CYS A 58 -5.59 3.96 4.69
CA CYS A 58 -4.98 3.49 3.45
C CYS A 58 -3.47 3.42 3.70
N ARG A 59 -2.88 2.24 3.49
CA ARG A 59 -1.43 2.06 3.62
C ARG A 59 -0.89 1.38 2.36
N PRO A 60 0.32 1.73 1.90
CA PRO A 60 0.98 1.02 0.82
C PRO A 60 1.20 -0.45 1.22
N VAL A 61 1.26 -1.35 0.23
CA VAL A 61 1.58 -2.76 0.47
C VAL A 61 3.06 -2.87 0.86
N PRO A 62 3.39 -3.39 2.06
CA PRO A 62 4.79 -3.55 2.46
C PRO A 62 5.50 -4.55 1.54
N PRO A 63 6.82 -4.40 1.30
CA PRO A 63 7.58 -5.31 0.42
C PRO A 63 7.43 -6.79 0.76
N SER A 64 7.32 -7.12 2.05
CA SER A 64 7.10 -8.48 2.57
C SER A 64 5.79 -9.12 2.08
N PHE A 65 4.76 -8.30 1.82
CA PHE A 65 3.46 -8.75 1.31
C PHE A 65 3.41 -8.81 -0.22
N VAL A 66 4.23 -8.04 -0.93
CA VAL A 66 4.21 -8.00 -2.41
C VAL A 66 4.43 -9.39 -3.01
N LYS A 67 5.42 -10.15 -2.50
CA LYS A 67 5.71 -11.51 -2.99
C LYS A 67 4.53 -12.46 -2.75
N ARG A 68 3.87 -12.34 -1.58
CA ARG A 68 2.70 -13.17 -1.22
C ARG A 68 1.49 -12.82 -2.08
N LEU A 69 1.24 -11.53 -2.29
CA LEU A 69 0.17 -11.03 -3.14
C LEU A 69 0.34 -11.49 -4.59
N LYS A 70 1.55 -11.41 -5.15
CA LYS A 70 1.85 -11.95 -6.49
C LYS A 70 1.54 -13.44 -6.60
N ARG A 71 1.91 -14.23 -5.60
CA ARG A 71 1.58 -15.67 -5.54
C ARG A 71 0.07 -15.89 -5.49
N LEU A 72 -0.65 -15.11 -4.68
CA LEU A 72 -2.11 -15.22 -4.56
C LEU A 72 -2.81 -14.92 -5.89
N VAL A 73 -2.38 -13.85 -6.59
CA VAL A 73 -2.90 -13.50 -7.93
C VAL A 73 -2.59 -14.61 -8.93
N ALA A 74 -1.37 -15.15 -8.93
CA ALA A 74 -1.01 -16.26 -9.82
C ALA A 74 -1.83 -17.53 -9.55
N SER A 75 -2.06 -17.90 -8.28
CA SER A 75 -2.92 -19.04 -7.91
C SER A 75 -4.37 -18.82 -8.37
N ARG A 76 -4.88 -17.59 -8.23
CA ARG A 76 -6.21 -17.22 -8.72
C ARG A 76 -6.32 -17.37 -10.24
N ASP A 77 -5.33 -16.84 -10.97
CA ASP A 77 -5.32 -16.91 -12.44
C ASP A 77 -5.17 -18.36 -12.91
N CYS A 78 -4.43 -19.19 -12.18
CA CYS A 78 -4.34 -20.63 -12.41
C CYS A 78 -5.70 -21.32 -12.22
N TYR A 79 -6.35 -21.11 -11.07
CA TYR A 79 -7.69 -21.63 -10.81
C TYR A 79 -8.69 -21.19 -11.89
N LYS A 80 -8.68 -19.90 -12.27
CA LYS A 80 -9.57 -19.38 -13.32
C LYS A 80 -9.34 -20.10 -14.65
N ARG A 81 -8.09 -20.30 -15.06
CA ARG A 81 -7.77 -21.05 -16.29
C ARG A 81 -8.32 -22.47 -16.23
N LEU A 82 -8.05 -23.20 -15.15
CA LEU A 82 -8.54 -24.57 -14.96
C LEU A 82 -10.07 -24.65 -14.96
N SER A 83 -10.74 -23.68 -14.33
CA SER A 83 -12.21 -23.63 -14.29
C SER A 83 -12.86 -23.34 -15.64
N CYS A 84 -12.11 -22.81 -16.61
CA CYS A 84 -12.62 -22.48 -17.94
C CYS A 84 -12.19 -23.50 -19.02
N THR A 85 -11.28 -24.42 -18.72
CA THR A 85 -10.80 -25.43 -19.67
C THR A 85 -11.66 -26.69 -19.62
N ALA A 86 -12.29 -27.04 -20.74
CA ALA A 86 -13.15 -28.21 -20.86
C ALA A 86 -12.45 -29.56 -20.58
N THR A 87 -11.12 -29.59 -20.67
CA THR A 87 -10.29 -30.79 -20.46
C THR A 87 -9.78 -30.96 -19.03
N SER A 88 -9.96 -29.96 -18.16
CA SER A 88 -9.49 -30.06 -16.78
C SER A 88 -10.36 -31.00 -15.97
N SER A 89 -9.73 -31.89 -15.20
CA SER A 89 -10.50 -32.77 -14.33
C SER A 89 -11.15 -31.97 -13.19
N LEU A 90 -12.29 -32.46 -12.71
CA LEU A 90 -12.99 -31.86 -11.57
C LEU A 90 -12.10 -31.87 -10.32
N ALA A 91 -11.29 -32.92 -10.15
CA ALA A 91 -10.35 -33.05 -9.04
C ALA A 91 -9.24 -31.98 -9.07
N GLU A 92 -8.64 -31.69 -10.23
CA GLU A 92 -7.62 -30.64 -10.36
C GLU A 92 -8.20 -29.25 -10.09
N THR A 93 -9.43 -29.01 -10.56
CA THR A 93 -10.11 -27.73 -10.35
C THR A 93 -10.42 -27.49 -8.87
N GLU A 94 -10.92 -28.50 -8.16
CA GLU A 94 -11.20 -28.43 -6.72
C GLU A 94 -9.92 -28.33 -5.87
N LEU A 95 -8.84 -29.01 -6.27
CA LEU A 95 -7.55 -28.87 -5.60
C LEU A 95 -7.02 -27.44 -5.73
N ALA A 96 -7.05 -26.87 -6.94
CA ALA A 96 -6.63 -25.48 -7.19
C ALA A 96 -7.51 -24.46 -6.42
N ARG A 97 -8.82 -24.73 -6.33
CA ARG A 97 -9.76 -23.92 -5.54
C ARG A 97 -9.40 -23.90 -4.06
N THR A 98 -9.15 -25.08 -3.49
CA THR A 98 -8.80 -25.25 -2.08
C THR A 98 -7.46 -24.59 -1.75
N GLU A 99 -6.47 -24.75 -2.64
CA GLU A 99 -5.17 -24.08 -2.49
C GLU A 99 -5.32 -22.55 -2.53
N LEU A 100 -6.10 -22.02 -3.48
CA LEU A 100 -6.39 -20.59 -3.56
C LEU A 100 -7.05 -20.08 -2.27
N TYR A 101 -8.07 -20.79 -1.78
CA TYR A 101 -8.78 -20.43 -0.55
C TYR A 101 -7.81 -20.39 0.65
N PHE A 102 -6.99 -21.43 0.84
CA PHE A 102 -6.02 -21.47 1.94
C PHE A 102 -5.01 -20.31 1.88
N ARG A 103 -4.47 -20.05 0.69
CA ARG A 103 -3.54 -18.92 0.47
C ARG A 103 -4.22 -17.58 0.77
N GLN A 104 -5.48 -17.44 0.38
CA GLN A 104 -6.27 -16.23 0.63
C GLN A 104 -6.54 -16.01 2.12
N CYS A 105 -6.98 -17.04 2.84
CA CYS A 105 -7.20 -16.98 4.28
C CYS A 105 -5.91 -16.60 5.03
N SER A 106 -4.79 -17.24 4.70
CA SER A 106 -3.50 -16.92 5.32
C SER A 106 -3.10 -15.47 5.04
N PHE A 107 -3.18 -15.03 3.78
CA PHE A 107 -2.83 -13.66 3.40
C PHE A 107 -3.71 -12.63 4.12
N ASN A 108 -5.02 -12.86 4.17
CA ASN A 108 -5.96 -11.95 4.82
C ASN A 108 -5.71 -11.83 6.32
N ARG A 109 -5.41 -12.96 6.99
CA ARG A 109 -5.02 -12.99 8.40
C ARG A 109 -3.75 -12.17 8.65
N ASP A 110 -2.71 -12.36 7.83
CA ASP A 110 -1.45 -11.65 7.98
C ASP A 110 -1.63 -10.14 7.80
N VAL A 111 -2.40 -9.73 6.78
CA VAL A 111 -2.70 -8.32 6.54
C VAL A 111 -3.52 -7.74 7.70
N ALA A 112 -4.51 -8.46 8.21
CA ALA A 112 -5.32 -8.01 9.34
C ALA A 112 -4.48 -7.82 10.60
N THR A 113 -3.55 -8.75 10.89
CA THR A 113 -2.60 -8.62 11.99
C THR A 113 -1.67 -7.43 11.80
N PHE A 114 -1.12 -7.24 10.60
CA PHE A 114 -0.28 -6.08 10.29
C PHE A 114 -1.03 -4.76 10.51
N LEU A 115 -2.26 -4.64 10.00
CA LEU A 115 -3.07 -3.44 10.16
C LEU A 115 -3.45 -3.16 11.63
N ARG A 116 -3.68 -4.20 12.43
CA ARG A 116 -3.90 -4.06 13.88
C ARG A 116 -2.65 -3.55 14.60
N ASN A 117 -1.49 -4.10 14.29
CA ASN A 117 -0.23 -3.67 14.90
C ASN A 117 0.13 -2.24 14.50
N ALA A 118 -0.06 -1.88 13.23
CA ALA A 118 0.17 -0.51 12.76
C ALA A 118 -0.74 0.50 13.49
N ARG A 119 -2.00 0.15 13.75
CA ARG A 119 -2.89 1.01 14.56
C ARG A 119 -2.42 1.17 16.00
N ARG A 120 -1.87 0.11 16.60
CA ARG A 120 -1.30 0.18 17.95
C ARG A 120 -0.07 1.07 17.98
N GLN A 121 0.77 1.04 16.94
CA GLN A 121 1.90 1.96 16.82
C GLN A 121 1.44 3.41 16.63
N ASP A 122 0.42 3.65 15.81
CA ASP A 122 -0.14 5.00 15.63
C ASP A 122 -0.80 5.56 16.91
N GLN A 123 -1.23 4.68 17.82
CA GLN A 123 -1.87 5.02 19.10
C GLN A 123 -0.92 4.93 20.29
N ALA A 124 0.28 4.39 20.11
CA ALA A 124 1.26 4.33 21.17
C ALA A 124 1.64 5.77 21.51
N ALA A 125 1.41 6.16 22.77
CA ALA A 125 1.91 7.42 23.26
C ALA A 125 3.43 7.48 22.98
N PRO A 126 3.98 8.64 22.60
CA PRO A 126 5.42 8.80 22.53
C PRO A 126 6.04 8.33 23.86
N SER A 127 7.22 7.71 23.80
CA SER A 127 7.93 7.34 25.03
C SER A 127 8.12 8.57 25.91
N VAL A 128 8.26 8.38 27.22
CA VAL A 128 8.50 9.50 28.15
C VAL A 128 9.68 10.36 27.68
N GLU A 129 10.74 9.74 27.17
CA GLU A 129 11.90 10.43 26.59
C GLU A 129 11.53 11.30 25.37
N VAL A 130 10.75 10.76 24.43
CA VAL A 130 10.31 11.52 23.24
C VAL A 130 9.34 12.63 23.64
N ALA A 131 8.45 12.36 24.59
CA ALA A 131 7.53 13.37 25.12
C ALA A 131 8.28 14.49 25.86
N MET A 132 9.31 14.15 26.65
CA MET A 132 10.20 15.13 27.28
C MET A 132 10.95 15.96 26.24
N LEU A 133 11.48 15.34 25.19
CA LEU A 133 12.16 16.05 24.12
C LEU A 133 11.21 17.04 23.42
N MET A 134 9.99 16.61 23.09
CA MET A 134 8.95 17.49 22.51
C MET A 134 8.57 18.64 23.45
N MET A 135 8.55 18.42 24.77
CA MET A 135 8.30 19.49 25.74
C MET A 135 9.47 20.49 25.80
N VAL A 136 10.71 20.02 25.73
CA VAL A 136 11.90 20.89 25.70
C VAL A 136 11.90 21.76 24.45
N GLU A 137 11.63 21.18 23.28
CA GLU A 137 11.51 21.93 22.02
C GLU A 137 10.38 22.98 22.06
N ALA A 138 9.25 22.65 22.69
CA ALA A 138 8.15 23.60 22.86
C ALA A 138 8.54 24.76 23.79
N LEU A 139 9.25 24.49 24.89
CA LEU A 139 9.75 25.52 25.80
C LEU A 139 10.79 26.43 25.13
N ASP A 140 11.65 25.87 24.29
CA ASP A 140 12.64 26.62 23.51
C ASP A 140 11.97 27.61 22.55
N GLY A 141 10.92 27.18 21.84
CA GLY A 141 10.13 28.05 20.97
C GLY A 141 9.41 29.18 21.73
N ILE A 142 8.94 28.90 22.95
CA ILE A 142 8.36 29.94 23.82
C ILE A 142 9.43 30.94 24.26
N SER A 143 10.63 30.47 24.62
CA SER A 143 11.76 31.33 25.01
C SER A 143 12.11 32.33 23.91
N HIS A 144 12.30 31.84 22.68
CA HIS A 144 12.60 32.70 21.53
C HIS A 144 11.49 33.73 21.27
N SER A 145 10.22 33.33 21.38
CA SER A 145 9.09 34.25 21.20
C SER A 145 9.05 35.36 22.27
N LEU A 146 9.51 35.06 23.49
CA LEU A 146 9.61 36.06 24.57
C LEU A 146 10.79 37.00 24.35
N GLU A 147 11.93 36.50 23.85
CA GLU A 147 13.09 37.32 23.49
C GLU A 147 12.74 38.34 22.39
N ASP A 148 12.05 37.89 21.33
CA ASP A 148 11.57 38.77 20.26
C ASP A 148 10.66 39.89 20.79
N LEU A 149 9.78 39.59 21.75
CA LEU A 149 8.89 40.58 22.35
C LEU A 149 9.66 41.62 23.16
N VAL A 150 10.67 41.19 23.92
CA VAL A 150 11.53 42.10 24.70
C VAL A 150 12.31 43.02 23.76
N ASP A 151 12.86 42.49 22.67
CA ASP A 151 13.58 43.29 21.67
C ASP A 151 12.69 44.36 21.03
N ILE A 152 11.43 44.03 20.72
CA ILE A 152 10.45 45.00 20.22
C ILE A 152 10.17 46.09 21.26
N MET A 153 10.01 45.72 22.53
CA MET A 153 9.76 46.69 23.61
C MET A 153 10.95 47.65 23.81
N CYS A 154 12.18 47.17 23.67
CA CYS A 154 13.38 48.00 23.80
C CYS A 154 13.56 49.00 22.65
N GLN A 155 13.07 48.73 21.45
CA GLN A 155 13.18 49.64 20.29
C GLN A 155 12.21 50.83 20.34
N GLN A 156 11.22 50.82 21.24
CA GLN A 156 10.22 51.89 21.37
C GLN A 156 10.61 52.99 22.38
N VAL A 157 11.76 52.86 23.03
CA VAL A 157 12.31 53.82 24.00
C VAL A 157 13.41 54.64 23.34
#